data_AF-A0A844SM53-F1
#
_entry.id   AF-A0A844SM53-F1
#
_cell.length_a   1.000
_cell.length_b   1.000
_cell.length_c   1.000
_cell.angle_alpha   90.00
_cell.angle_beta   90.00
_cell.angle_gamma   90.00
#
_symmetry.space_group_name_H-M   'P 1'
#
loop_
_entity.id
_entity.type
_entity.pdbx_description
1 polymer ?
#
loop_
_entity_poly.entity_id
_entity_poly.type
_entity_poly.pdbx_seq_one_letter_code
_entity_poly.pdbx_strand_id
1 'polypeptide(L)' 'MTYLILARDGTSQIVLKRDSEDAAEKKARELKEMGWFEVEVREDKTAPVTSAPPADRPPTLQ' A
#
# COMPACT_ATOMS: atom_id res chain seq x y z
N MET A 1 -2.42 0.37 13.93
CA MET A 1 -1.96 1.39 12.96
C MET A 1 -1.39 0.62 11.79
N THR A 2 -1.76 0.96 10.57
CA THR A 2 -1.25 0.24 9.40
C THR A 2 -0.07 1.03 8.84
N TYR A 3 1.01 0.35 8.51
CA TYR A 3 2.22 0.88 7.90
C TYR A 3 2.37 0.28 6.51
N LEU A 4 2.69 1.12 5.54
CA LEU A 4 2.95 0.76 4.16
C LEU A 4 4.45 0.81 3.89
N ILE A 5 4.97 -0.27 3.36
CA ILE A 5 6.33 -0.32 2.80
C ILE A 5 6.17 -0.19 1.29
N LEU A 6 6.68 0.89 0.72
CA LEU A 6 6.70 1.14 -0.71
C LEU A 6 8.10 0.81 -1.22
N ALA A 7 8.23 -0.21 -2.06
CA ALA A 7 9.50 -0.58 -2.69
C ALA A 7 9.42 -0.41 -4.21
N ARG A 8 10.39 0.31 -4.80
CA ARG A 8 10.43 0.65 -6.23
C ARG A 8 11.77 0.26 -6.84
N ASP A 9 11.75 -0.41 -7.99
CA ASP A 9 12.95 -0.82 -8.74
C ASP A 9 13.11 -0.05 -10.07
N GLY A 10 12.34 1.02 -10.26
CA GLY A 10 12.32 1.85 -11.46
C GLY A 10 11.35 1.39 -12.55
N THR A 11 10.92 0.12 -12.53
CA THR A 11 9.93 -0.42 -13.48
C THR A 11 8.59 -0.72 -12.81
N SER A 12 8.65 -1.22 -11.58
CA SER A 12 7.51 -1.70 -10.81
C SER A 12 7.52 -1.12 -9.39
N GLN A 13 6.35 -1.20 -8.74
CA GLN A 13 6.20 -0.86 -7.34
C GLN A 13 5.47 -1.99 -6.62
N ILE A 14 6.01 -2.40 -5.48
CA ILE A 14 5.32 -3.27 -4.53
C ILE A 14 4.94 -2.49 -3.27
N VAL A 15 3.79 -2.83 -2.71
CA VAL A 15 3.27 -2.24 -1.47
C VAL A 15 2.99 -3.35 -0.47
N LEU A 16 3.67 -3.32 0.67
CA LEU A 16 3.45 -4.27 1.77
C LEU A 16 2.80 -3.57 2.94
N LYS A 17 1.80 -4.22 3.55
CA LYS A 17 1.10 -3.71 4.75
C LYS A 17 1.61 -4.40 6.02
N ARG A 18 1.80 -3.63 7.08
CA ARG A 18 2.18 -4.11 8.42
C ARG A 18 1.39 -3.40 9.51
N ASP A 19 1.02 -4.12 10.55
CA ASP A 19 0.24 -3.57 11.67
C ASP A 19 1.12 -2.93 12.76
N SER A 20 2.45 -3.01 12.59
CA SER A 20 3.45 -2.50 13.52
C SER A 20 4.58 -1.78 12.79
N GLU A 21 5.05 -0.67 13.38
CA GLU A 21 6.18 0.13 12.87
C GLU A 21 7.46 -0.69 12.77
N ASP A 22 7.85 -1.37 13.85
CA ASP A 22 9.04 -2.22 13.91
C ASP A 22 9.06 -3.29 12.80
N ALA A 23 7.92 -3.93 12.55
CA ALA A 23 7.80 -4.92 11.48
C ALA A 23 7.91 -4.29 10.08
N ALA A 24 7.44 -3.04 9.92
CA ALA A 24 7.58 -2.29 8.68
C ALA A 24 9.03 -1.87 8.44
N GLU A 25 9.70 -1.31 9.45
CA GLU A 25 11.09 -0.89 9.39
C GLU A 25 12.04 -2.05 9.15
N LYS A 26 11.87 -3.16 9.86
CA LYS A 26 12.67 -4.37 9.66
C LYS A 26 12.57 -4.87 8.22
N LYS A 27 11.34 -5.01 7.71
CA LYS A 27 11.13 -5.47 6.33
C LYS A 27 11.63 -4.45 5.30
N ALA A 28 11.53 -3.15 5.58
CA ALA A 28 12.10 -2.11 4.73
C ALA A 28 13.63 -2.17 4.68
N ARG A 29 14.29 -2.45 5.81
CA ARG A 29 15.75 -2.62 5.88
C ARG A 29 16.20 -3.83 5.06
N GLU A 30 15.53 -4.98 5.21
CA GLU A 30 15.81 -6.18 4.40
C GLU A 30 15.71 -5.89 2.89
N LEU A 31 14.70 -5.11 2.46
CA LEU A 31 14.54 -4.71 1.05
C LEU A 31 15.65 -3.76 0.57
N LYS A 32 16.11 -2.84 1.43
CA LYS A 32 17.23 -1.94 1.13
C LYS A 32 18.57 -2.69 1.05
N GLU A 33 18.79 -3.66 1.93
CA GLU A 33 20.01 -4.48 1.96
C GLU A 33 20.17 -5.34 0.69
N MET A 34 19.06 -5.74 0.06
CA MET A 34 19.12 -6.40 -1.26
C MET A 34 19.58 -5.46 -2.39
N GLY A 35 19.52 -4.13 -2.20
CA GLY A 35 20.08 -3.13 -3.11
C GLY A 35 19.31 -2.91 -4.42
N TRP A 36 18.17 -3.57 -4.62
CA TRP A 36 17.38 -3.48 -5.86
C TRP A 36 16.20 -2.51 -5.78
N PHE A 37 15.83 -2.09 -4.57
CA PHE A 37 14.66 -1.26 -4.34
C PHE A 37 15.01 0.05 -3.64
N GLU A 38 14.47 1.15 -4.15
CA GLU A 38 14.22 2.35 -3.37
C GLU A 38 13.04 2.08 -2.43
N VAL A 39 13.25 2.22 -1.12
CA VAL A 39 12.26 1.83 -0.11
C VAL A 39 11.88 2.99 0.79
N GLU A 40 10.57 3.23 0.91
CA GLU A 40 9.94 4.22 1.79
C GLU A 40 8.94 3.52 2.73
N VAL A 41 8.89 3.95 3.99
CA VAL A 41 7.88 3.49 4.96
C VAL A 41 6.94 4.66 5.26
N ARG A 42 5.64 4.42 5.16
CA ARG A 42 4.60 5.42 5.47
C ARG A 42 3.59 4.84 6.45
N GLU A 43 3.05 5.69 7.31
CA GLU A 43 1.84 5.35 8.05
C GLU A 43 0.63 5.45 7.11
N ASP A 44 -0.14 4.38 6.99
CA ASP A 44 -1.43 4.36 6.32
C ASP A 44 -2.45 5.08 7.22
N LYS A 45 -2.47 6.41 7.09
CA LYS A 45 -3.51 7.27 7.67
C LYS A 45 -4.81 7.22 6.89
N THR A 46 -5.17 6.04 6.38
CA THR A 46 -6.48 5.80 5.82
C THR A 46 -7.48 5.84 6.97
N ALA A 47 -8.01 7.03 7.25
CA ALA A 47 -9.39 7.16 7.70
C ALA A 47 -10.25 6.29 6.77
N PRO A 48 -11.24 5.54 7.27
CA PRO A 48 -11.94 4.53 6.48
C PRO A 48 -12.63 5.22 5.30
N VAL A 49 -11.97 5.23 4.14
CA VAL A 49 -12.64 5.51 2.88
C VAL A 49 -13.40 4.24 2.56
N THR A 50 -14.62 4.23 3.10
CA THR A 50 -15.75 3.44 2.64
C THR A 50 -15.71 3.48 1.11
N SER A 51 -15.14 2.44 0.52
CA SER A 51 -15.30 2.17 -0.89
C SER A 51 -16.73 1.67 -1.04
N ALA A 52 -17.67 2.62 -1.13
CA ALA A 52 -19.05 2.34 -1.45
C ALA A 52 -19.10 1.66 -2.84
N PRO A 53 -19.76 0.50 -2.98
CA PRO A 53 -20.03 -0.07 -4.29
C PRO A 53 -21.35 0.49 -4.86
N PRO A 54 -21.64 0.19 -6.13
CA PRO A 54 -21.51 1.08 -7.28
C PRO A 54 -22.73 1.99 -7.51
N ALA A 55 -22.52 3.15 -8.12
CA ALA A 55 -23.61 3.99 -8.62
C ALA A 55 -24.41 3.25 -9.71
N ASP A 56 -25.66 2.95 -9.37
CA ASP A 56 -26.86 2.93 -10.20
C ASP A 56 -26.65 2.84 -11.72
N ARG A 57 -26.89 1.63 -12.25
CA ARG A 57 -27.10 1.38 -13.67
C ARG A 57 -28.59 1.67 -13.97
N PRO A 58 -28.96 2.66 -14.81
CA PRO A 58 -30.37 2.88 -15.10
C PRO A 58 -30.91 1.73 -15.97
N PRO A 59 -32.12 1.20 -15.69
CA PRO A 59 -32.76 0.27 -16.61
C PRO A 59 -33.21 1.04 -17.86
N THR A 60 -32.64 0.70 -19.02
CA THR A 60 -33.23 1.04 -20.31
C THR A 60 -34.51 0.20 -20.45
N LEU A 61 -35.67 0.82 -20.24
CA LEU A 61 -36.96 0.25 -20.61
C LEU A 61 -37.07 0.22 -22.14
N GLN A 62 -37.60 -0.91 -22.65
CA GLN A 62 -37.89 -1.19 -24.06
C GLN A 62 -38.82 -0.16 -24.71
#